data_AF-A0A2T5DCV9-F1
#
_entry.id   AF-A0A2T5DCV9-F1
#
_cell.length_a   1.000
_cell.length_b   1.000
_cell.length_c   1.000
_cell.angle_alpha   90.00
_cell.angle_beta   90.00
_cell.angle_gamma   90.00
#
_symmetry.space_group_name_H-M   'P 1'
#
loop_
_entity.id
_entity.type
_entity.pdbx_description
1 polymer ?
#
loop_
_entity_poly.entity_id
_entity_poly.type
_entity_poly.pdbx_seq_one_letter_code
_entity_poly.pdbx_strand_id
1 'polypeptide(L)'
;MQDKTTIQLEVDQLATLLKKNETITRYQELEHKVKHSRYLNQQTEALKQAQKDAVQYAHYGQKEAEKEAIKRIEVLTQSIDEYPLVIAYRRQLMESNELLQHLTQMIQNEINEYIEEEHNASKN
;
A
#
# COMPACT_ATOMS: atom_id res chain seq x y z
N MET A 1 -12.74 5.03 -30.92
CA MET A 1 -13.52 4.65 -29.72
C MET A 1 -13.46 3.14 -29.47
N GLN A 2 -13.54 2.29 -30.49
CA GLN A 2 -13.41 0.83 -30.35
C GLN A 2 -12.06 0.36 -29.76
N ASP A 3 -10.92 0.90 -30.20
CA ASP A 3 -9.60 0.45 -29.70
C ASP A 3 -9.37 0.70 -28.20
N LYS A 4 -9.88 1.83 -27.68
CA LYS A 4 -9.82 2.11 -26.23
C LYS A 4 -10.62 1.09 -25.42
N THR A 5 -11.73 0.60 -25.96
CA THR A 5 -12.54 -0.43 -25.31
C THR A 5 -11.84 -1.79 -25.35
N THR A 6 -11.13 -2.12 -26.42
CA THR A 6 -10.33 -3.35 -26.52
C THR A 6 -9.17 -3.36 -25.53
N ILE A 7 -8.39 -2.27 -25.44
CA ILE A 7 -7.29 -2.18 -24.47
C ILE A 7 -7.79 -2.33 -23.03
N GLN A 8 -8.93 -1.71 -22.69
CA GLN A 8 -9.54 -1.86 -21.37
C GLN A 8 -9.87 -3.33 -21.06
N LEU A 9 -10.42 -4.05 -22.05
CA LEU A 9 -10.77 -5.46 -21.88
C LEU A 9 -9.53 -6.32 -21.62
N GLU A 10 -8.42 -6.06 -22.33
CA GLU A 10 -7.15 -6.77 -22.10
C GLU A 10 -6.55 -6.46 -20.72
N VAL A 11 -6.64 -5.19 -20.27
CA VAL A 11 -6.22 -4.80 -18.92
C VAL A 11 -7.07 -5.50 -17.85
N ASP A 12 -8.38 -5.63 -18.05
CA ASP A 12 -9.27 -6.33 -17.12
C ASP A 12 -8.96 -7.84 -17.05
N GLN A 13 -8.61 -8.45 -18.17
CA GLN A 13 -8.14 -9.84 -18.22
C GLN A 13 -6.82 -10.00 -17.45
N LEU A 14 -5.86 -9.12 -17.68
CA LEU A 14 -4.59 -9.10 -16.97
C LEU A 14 -4.79 -8.91 -15.46
N ALA A 15 -5.65 -7.98 -15.05
CA ALA A 15 -6.01 -7.79 -13.64
C ALA A 15 -6.63 -9.05 -13.02
N THR A 16 -7.45 -9.78 -13.78
CA THR A 16 -8.03 -11.07 -13.35
C THR A 16 -6.96 -12.14 -13.14
N LEU A 17 -5.94 -12.18 -14.00
CA LEU A 17 -4.79 -13.09 -13.85
C LEU A 17 -3.94 -12.71 -12.63
N LEU A 18 -3.65 -11.42 -12.45
CA LEU A 18 -2.90 -10.91 -11.31
C LEU A 18 -3.61 -11.19 -9.99
N LYS A 19 -4.95 -11.15 -9.96
CA LYS A 19 -5.71 -11.51 -8.75
C LYS A 19 -5.45 -12.96 -8.30
N LYS A 20 -5.12 -13.86 -9.23
CA LYS A 20 -4.76 -15.25 -8.94
C LYS A 20 -3.27 -15.44 -8.67
N ASN A 21 -2.45 -14.41 -8.86
CA ASN A 21 -1.04 -14.45 -8.53
C ASN A 21 -0.87 -14.64 -7.01
N GLU A 22 0.09 -15.48 -6.65
CA GLU A 22 0.33 -15.83 -5.25
C GLU A 22 0.70 -14.61 -4.39
N THR A 23 1.53 -13.70 -4.90
CA THR A 23 1.93 -12.47 -4.21
C THR A 23 0.71 -11.60 -3.87
N ILE A 24 -0.20 -11.43 -4.83
CA ILE A 24 -1.43 -10.65 -4.66
C ILE A 24 -2.42 -11.37 -3.73
N THR A 25 -2.54 -12.69 -3.84
CA THR A 25 -3.41 -13.50 -2.97
C THR A 25 -2.96 -13.42 -1.52
N ARG A 26 -1.65 -13.62 -1.26
CA ARG A 26 -1.06 -13.49 0.08
C ARG A 26 -1.22 -12.08 0.65
N TYR A 27 -1.09 -11.05 -0.19
CA TYR A 27 -1.36 -9.67 0.22
C TYR A 27 -2.80 -9.49 0.70
N GLN A 28 -3.79 -9.95 -0.09
CA GLN A 28 -5.21 -9.86 0.27
C GLN A 28 -5.55 -10.61 1.56
N GLU A 29 -4.94 -11.77 1.79
CA GLU A 29 -5.11 -12.52 3.03
C GLU A 29 -4.56 -11.77 4.25
N LEU A 30 -3.38 -11.17 4.13
CA LEU A 30 -2.77 -10.37 5.19
C LEU A 30 -3.55 -9.09 5.44
N GLU A 31 -4.00 -8.41 4.39
CA GLU A 31 -4.88 -7.23 4.47
C GLU A 31 -6.15 -7.57 5.25
N HIS A 32 -6.79 -8.69 4.92
CA HIS A 32 -7.98 -9.16 5.62
C HIS A 32 -7.69 -9.44 7.10
N LYS A 33 -6.57 -10.11 7.42
CA LYS A 33 -6.17 -10.38 8.81
C LYS A 33 -5.89 -9.10 9.59
N VAL A 34 -5.21 -8.11 8.99
CA VAL A 34 -4.94 -6.81 9.62
C VAL A 34 -6.25 -6.08 9.90
N LYS A 35 -7.14 -5.98 8.90
CA LYS A 35 -8.42 -5.27 9.01
C LYS A 35 -9.35 -5.84 10.10
N HIS A 36 -9.33 -7.16 10.28
CA HIS A 36 -10.16 -7.85 11.26
C HIS A 36 -9.42 -8.12 12.59
N SER A 37 -8.18 -7.65 12.75
CA SER A 37 -7.45 -7.80 14.00
C SER A 37 -8.03 -6.91 15.08
N ARG A 38 -8.72 -7.52 16.05
CA ARG A 38 -9.25 -6.81 17.22
C ARG A 38 -8.15 -6.05 17.97
N TYR A 39 -6.99 -6.66 18.13
CA TYR A 39 -5.85 -6.05 18.81
C TYR A 39 -5.40 -4.78 18.09
N LEU A 40 -5.16 -4.86 16.77
CA LEU A 40 -4.73 -3.69 16.00
C LEU A 40 -5.78 -2.59 16.01
N ASN A 41 -7.06 -2.93 15.85
CA ASN A 41 -8.13 -1.96 15.95
C ASN A 41 -8.14 -1.25 17.31
N GLN A 42 -7.98 -1.98 18.42
CA GLN A 42 -7.90 -1.38 19.75
C GLN A 42 -6.68 -0.47 19.91
N GLN A 43 -5.50 -0.89 19.45
CA GLN A 43 -4.28 -0.07 19.50
C GLN A 43 -4.41 1.20 18.65
N THR A 44 -4.97 1.09 17.44
CA THR A 44 -5.20 2.23 16.54
C THR A 44 -6.21 3.22 17.12
N GLU A 45 -7.29 2.76 17.74
CA GLU A 45 -8.24 3.66 18.41
C GLU A 45 -7.60 4.35 19.63
N ALA A 46 -6.81 3.61 20.42
CA ALA A 46 -6.05 4.20 21.52
C ALA A 46 -5.04 5.25 21.03
N LEU A 47 -4.39 5.00 19.89
CA LEU A 47 -3.44 5.93 19.27
C LEU A 47 -4.15 7.22 18.83
N LYS A 48 -5.29 7.11 18.14
CA LYS A 48 -6.10 8.25 17.74
C LYS A 48 -6.55 9.08 18.93
N GLN A 49 -6.97 8.44 20.02
CA GLN A 49 -7.36 9.15 21.23
C GLN A 49 -6.16 9.89 21.84
N ALA A 50 -5.00 9.24 21.96
CA ALA A 50 -3.80 9.87 22.49
C ALA A 50 -3.34 11.06 21.63
N GLN A 51 -3.45 10.96 20.30
CA GLN A 51 -3.19 12.06 19.36
C GLN A 51 -4.15 13.24 19.59
N LYS A 52 -5.44 12.97 19.78
CA LYS A 52 -6.44 14.00 20.09
C LYS A 52 -6.15 14.66 21.44
N ASP A 53 -5.80 13.88 22.45
CA ASP A 53 -5.43 14.37 23.77
C ASP A 53 -4.20 15.28 23.71
N ALA A 54 -3.16 14.88 22.97
CA ALA A 54 -1.96 15.69 22.77
C ALA A 54 -2.27 17.06 22.13
N VAL A 55 -3.09 17.09 21.06
CA VAL A 55 -3.53 18.34 20.42
C VAL A 55 -4.33 19.20 21.40
N GLN A 56 -5.21 18.59 22.20
CA GLN A 56 -6.00 19.30 23.20
C GLN A 56 -5.12 19.90 24.31
N TYR A 57 -4.18 19.14 24.86
CA TYR A 57 -3.27 19.63 25.90
C TYR A 57 -2.34 20.72 25.40
N ALA A 58 -1.83 20.59 24.17
CA ALA A 58 -1.04 21.63 23.52
C ALA A 58 -1.85 22.94 23.39
N HIS A 59 -3.12 22.84 22.95
CA HIS A 59 -4.00 24.00 22.80
C HIS A 59 -4.23 24.75 24.13
N TYR A 60 -4.39 24.02 25.24
CA TYR A 60 -4.60 24.60 26.57
C TYR A 60 -3.31 24.85 27.36
N GLY A 61 -2.13 24.64 26.77
CA GLY A 61 -0.83 24.87 27.42
C GLY A 61 -0.49 23.90 28.55
N GLN A 62 -1.12 22.72 28.59
CA GLN A 62 -0.92 21.71 29.64
C GLN A 62 0.30 20.82 29.34
N LYS A 63 1.50 21.39 29.45
CA LYS A 63 2.76 20.77 28.99
C LYS A 63 3.06 19.37 29.55
N GLU A 64 2.82 19.12 30.83
CA GLU A 64 3.08 17.80 31.42
C GLU A 64 2.09 16.74 30.90
N ALA A 65 0.81 17.10 30.73
CA ALA A 65 -0.19 16.20 30.15
C ALA A 65 0.06 15.94 28.66
N GLU A 66 0.47 16.97 27.92
CA GLU A 66 0.90 16.86 26.52
C GLU A 66 2.07 15.88 26.38
N LYS A 67 3.09 15.99 27.24
CA LYS A 67 4.27 15.12 27.23
C LYS A 67 3.90 13.65 27.48
N GLU A 68 3.02 13.37 28.43
CA GLU A 68 2.55 12.00 28.68
C GLU A 68 1.70 11.47 27.51
N ALA A 69 0.89 12.31 26.88
CA ALA A 69 0.15 11.93 25.67
C ALA A 69 1.10 11.58 24.51
N ILE A 70 2.15 12.38 24.29
CA ILE A 70 3.19 12.10 23.28
C ILE A 70 3.90 10.77 23.56
N LYS A 71 4.31 10.53 24.81
CA LYS A 71 4.93 9.26 25.20
C LYS A 71 4.01 8.07 24.93
N ARG A 72 2.71 8.22 25.18
CA ARG A 72 1.72 7.19 24.86
C ARG A 72 1.58 6.95 23.36
N ILE A 73 1.62 8.02 22.54
CA ILE A 73 1.62 7.92 21.08
C ILE A 73 2.83 7.12 20.61
N GLU A 74 4.03 7.41 21.12
CA GLU A 74 5.26 6.70 20.76
C GLU A 74 5.16 5.21 21.07
N VAL A 75 4.75 4.85 22.29
CA VAL A 75 4.59 3.45 22.71
C VAL A 75 3.56 2.71 21.85
N LEU A 76 2.41 3.32 21.60
CA LEU A 76 1.35 2.72 20.78
C LEU A 76 1.80 2.56 19.32
N THR A 77 2.49 3.56 18.77
CA THR A 77 3.03 3.52 17.40
C THR A 77 4.04 2.39 17.26
N GLN A 78 5.02 2.33 18.17
CA GLN A 78 6.03 1.27 18.17
C GLN A 78 5.38 -0.11 18.31
N SER A 79 4.42 -0.27 19.22
CA SER A 79 3.72 -1.54 19.41
C SER A 79 2.93 -1.99 18.18
N ILE A 80 2.35 -1.06 17.42
CA ILE A 80 1.65 -1.38 16.16
C ILE A 80 2.66 -1.73 15.08
N ASP A 81 3.73 -0.95 14.95
CA ASP A 81 4.76 -1.10 13.91
C ASP A 81 5.54 -2.42 14.05
N GLU A 82 5.85 -2.82 15.28
CA GLU A 82 6.55 -4.06 15.60
C GLU A 82 5.64 -5.29 15.62
N TYR A 83 4.32 -5.10 15.50
CA TYR A 83 3.39 -6.23 15.54
C TYR A 83 3.63 -7.16 14.34
N PRO A 84 3.85 -8.48 14.55
CA PRO A 84 4.26 -9.40 13.47
C PRO A 84 3.35 -9.40 12.24
N LEU A 85 2.03 -9.25 12.45
CA LEU A 85 1.07 -9.18 11.36
C LEU A 85 1.21 -7.91 10.52
N VAL A 86 1.55 -6.77 11.14
CA VAL A 86 1.78 -5.49 10.45
C VAL A 86 3.06 -5.56 9.64
N ILE A 87 4.13 -6.13 10.21
CA ILE A 87 5.40 -6.36 9.49
C ILE A 87 5.17 -7.26 8.27
N ALA A 88 4.49 -8.38 8.45
CA ALA A 88 4.18 -9.31 7.36
C ALA A 88 3.34 -8.63 6.26
N TYR A 89 2.30 -7.88 6.65
CA TYR A 89 1.47 -7.11 5.72
C TYR A 89 2.28 -6.08 4.93
N ARG A 90 3.12 -5.28 5.59
CA ARG A 90 3.97 -4.27 4.94
C ARG A 90 4.96 -4.91 3.96
N ARG A 91 5.57 -6.04 4.33
CA ARG A 91 6.46 -6.79 3.42
C ARG A 91 5.70 -7.26 2.18
N GLN A 92 4.54 -7.88 2.38
CA GLN A 92 3.76 -8.40 1.26
C GLN A 92 3.21 -7.28 0.35
N LEU A 93 2.89 -6.12 0.92
CA LEU A 93 2.53 -4.93 0.15
C LEU A 93 3.70 -4.48 -0.75
N MET A 94 4.92 -4.47 -0.21
CA MET A 94 6.13 -4.12 -0.98
C MET A 94 6.35 -5.10 -2.13
N GLU A 95 6.30 -6.40 -1.87
CA GLU A 95 6.43 -7.45 -2.91
C GLU A 95 5.34 -7.33 -3.98
N SER A 96 4.11 -6.99 -3.58
CA SER A 96 3.01 -6.76 -4.52
C SER A 96 3.25 -5.55 -5.41
N ASN A 97 3.80 -4.47 -4.85
CA ASN A 97 4.15 -3.28 -5.61
C ASN A 97 5.30 -3.53 -6.58
N GLU A 98 6.32 -4.30 -6.17
CA GLU A 98 7.43 -4.71 -7.04
C GLU A 98 6.93 -5.52 -8.24
N LEU A 99 5.97 -6.44 -8.03
CA LEU A 99 5.32 -7.18 -9.11
C LEU A 99 4.63 -6.24 -10.11
N LEU A 100 3.85 -5.27 -9.62
CA LEU A 100 3.14 -4.31 -10.47
C LEU A 100 4.11 -3.38 -11.22
N GLN A 101 5.19 -2.97 -10.56
CA GLN A 101 6.23 -2.15 -11.17
C GLN A 101 6.94 -2.91 -12.29
N HIS A 102 7.31 -4.18 -12.05
CA HIS A 102 7.94 -5.02 -13.05
C HIS A 102 7.03 -5.22 -14.27
N LEU A 103 5.75 -5.48 -14.04
CA LEU A 103 4.77 -5.59 -15.13
C LEU A 103 4.65 -4.31 -15.94
N THR A 104 4.59 -3.16 -15.28
CA THR A 104 4.55 -1.85 -15.95
C THR A 104 5.80 -1.64 -16.80
N GLN A 105 6.97 -2.02 -16.28
CA GLN A 105 8.24 -1.92 -17.01
C GLN A 105 8.27 -2.83 -18.24
N MET A 106 7.75 -4.06 -18.15
CA MET A 106 7.65 -4.96 -19.30
C MET A 106 6.79 -4.35 -20.40
N ILE A 107 5.59 -3.84 -20.05
CA ILE A 107 4.70 -3.19 -21.01
C ILE A 107 5.38 -1.97 -21.66
N GLN A 108 6.05 -1.15 -20.86
CA GLN A 108 6.77 0.03 -21.36
C GLN A 108 7.89 -0.36 -22.33
N ASN A 109 8.66 -1.40 -22.03
CA ASN A 109 9.75 -1.86 -22.89
C ASN A 109 9.22 -2.35 -24.25
N GLU A 110 8.20 -3.21 -24.25
CA GLU A 110 7.57 -3.72 -25.48
C GLU A 110 7.06 -2.57 -26.36
N ILE A 111 6.36 -1.59 -25.77
CA ILE A 111 5.87 -0.42 -26.51
C ILE A 111 7.03 0.40 -27.09
N ASN A 112 8.10 0.60 -26.34
CA ASN A 112 9.27 1.34 -26.82
C ASN A 112 9.96 0.62 -27.98
N GLU A 113 10.10 -0.71 -27.91
CA GLU A 113 10.69 -1.52 -28.98
C GLU A 113 9.88 -1.37 -30.28
N TYR A 114 8.54 -1.47 -30.23
CA TYR A 114 7.69 -1.24 -31.39
C TYR A 114 7.87 0.16 -32.01
N ILE A 115 7.96 1.19 -31.17
CA ILE A 115 8.17 2.58 -31.63
C ILE A 115 9.54 2.72 -32.32
N GLU A 116 10.59 2.12 -31.77
CA GLU A 116 11.95 2.18 -32.33
C GLU A 116 12.06 1.40 -33.65
N GLU A 117 11.43 0.23 -33.74
CA GLU A 117 11.37 -0.58 -34.97
C GLU A 117 10.65 0.15 -36.11
N GLU A 118 9.49 0.77 -35.85
CA GLU A 118 8.78 1.58 -36.86
C GLU A 118 9.63 2.76 -37.35
N HIS A 119 10.33 3.43 -36.44
CA HIS A 119 11.18 4.57 -36.78
C HIS A 119 12.40 4.16 -37.63
N ASN A 120 12.95 2.95 -37.41
CA ASN A 120 14.05 2.42 -38.22
C ASN A 120 13.58 1.88 -39.58
N ALA A 121 12.38 1.30 -39.67
CA ALA A 121 11.78 0.86 -40.93
C ALA A 121 11.41 2.04 -41.85
N SER A 122 11.04 3.20 -41.29
CA SER A 122 10.71 4.42 -42.05
C SER A 122 11.93 5.17 -42.62
N LYS A 123 13.15 4.80 -42.18
CA LYS A 123 14.41 5.42 -42.63
C LYS A 123 15.15 4.66 -43.74
N ASN A 124 14.68 3.46 -44.10
CA ASN A 124 15.20 2.64 -45.20
C ASN A 124 14.25 2.66 -46.40
#